data_AF-A0A521P7B6-F1
#
_entry.id   AF-A0A521P7B6-F1
#
_cell.length_a   1.000
_cell.length_b   1.000
_cell.length_c   1.000
_cell.angle_alpha   90.00
_cell.angle_beta   90.00
_cell.angle_gamma   90.00
#
_symmetry.space_group_name_H-M   'P 1'
#
loop_
_entity.id
_entity.type
_entity.pdbx_description
1 polymer ?
#
loop_
_entity_poly.entity_id
_entity_poly.type
_entity_poly.pdbx_seq_one_letter_code
_entity_poly.pdbx_strand_id
1 'polypeptide(L)'
;MITNRIVLSLLIALAAGCSSPPNAPQAKPPGFGSLADYPVPVGSGGGPELEYCFHYSKRLWELTSLLRENQITAQKARDVTKASLGSQAIEEDLLDLDQFSRESITPEALAGERFMRCAKVLHLPVEARHQAISQSCFGVLKVPRYVYGLKEQGKTIDQARATLLAANSPSTGRILGSIIDDVYASSGVDQFNGLSRRMFLSCVAAGGGPNVTQQ
;
A
#
# COMPACT_ATOMS: atom_id res chain seq x y z
N MET A 1 12.02 -20.13 -16.25
CA MET A 1 12.09 -20.50 -14.82
C MET A 1 12.62 -19.30 -14.04
N ILE A 2 11.73 -18.39 -13.63
CA ILE A 2 12.05 -17.11 -12.97
C ILE A 2 11.08 -16.97 -11.79
N THR A 3 11.27 -17.76 -10.75
CA THR A 3 10.38 -17.78 -9.59
C THR A 3 11.19 -18.27 -8.39
N ASN A 4 11.85 -17.34 -7.69
CA ASN A 4 12.13 -17.48 -6.25
C ASN A 4 12.88 -16.29 -5.64
N ARG A 5 13.52 -15.43 -6.43
CA ARG A 5 14.25 -14.26 -5.89
C ARG A 5 13.39 -12.98 -5.75
N ILE A 6 12.31 -12.87 -6.54
CA ILE A 6 11.47 -11.66 -6.63
C ILE A 6 10.64 -11.41 -5.36
N VAL A 7 10.22 -12.46 -4.66
CA VAL A 7 9.34 -12.34 -3.49
C VAL A 7 10.13 -12.16 -2.19
N LEU A 8 11.40 -12.56 -2.17
CA LEU A 8 12.17 -12.61 -0.93
C LEU A 8 12.68 -11.23 -0.51
N SER A 9 13.04 -10.37 -1.45
CA SER A 9 13.66 -9.07 -1.13
C SER A 9 12.67 -8.01 -0.61
N LEU A 10 11.40 -8.04 -1.05
CA LEU A 10 10.36 -7.14 -0.51
C LEU A 10 9.91 -7.52 0.91
N LEU A 11 10.17 -8.75 1.37
CA LEU A 11 9.70 -9.29 2.65
C LEU A 11 10.76 -9.30 3.76
N ILE A 12 12.04 -9.09 3.44
CA ILE A 12 13.16 -9.20 4.41
C ILE A 12 13.52 -7.87 5.09
N ALA A 13 13.05 -6.73 4.59
CA ALA A 13 13.46 -5.40 5.09
C ALA A 13 12.96 -5.03 6.51
N LEU A 14 12.31 -5.95 7.23
CA LEU A 14 11.91 -5.78 8.65
C LEU A 14 12.90 -6.42 9.66
N ALA A 15 14.04 -6.92 9.20
CA ALA A 15 15.00 -7.63 10.05
C ALA A 15 16.41 -7.04 9.95
N ALA A 16 16.63 -5.86 10.51
CA ALA A 16 17.98 -5.36 10.77
C ALA A 16 18.09 -4.85 12.21
N GLY A 17 18.58 -5.73 13.10
CA GLY A 17 18.87 -5.39 14.49
C GLY A 17 19.27 -6.58 15.37
N CYS A 18 20.57 -6.89 15.35
CA CYS A 18 21.36 -7.61 16.37
C CYS A 18 21.21 -9.14 16.55
N SER A 19 22.26 -9.82 16.09
CA SER A 19 22.85 -11.11 16.51
C SER A 19 22.18 -11.85 17.67
N SER A 20 21.49 -12.95 17.37
CA SER A 20 21.09 -14.02 18.30
C SER A 20 20.73 -15.28 17.49
N PRO A 21 20.73 -16.50 18.07
CA PRO A 21 20.61 -17.79 17.36
C PRO A 21 19.27 -17.89 16.59
N PRO A 22 19.03 -18.92 15.73
CA PRO A 22 17.85 -18.96 14.86
C PRO A 22 16.58 -19.12 15.70
N ASN A 23 16.06 -18.00 16.18
CA ASN A 23 14.80 -17.93 16.89
C ASN A 23 13.72 -18.30 15.89
N ALA A 24 12.91 -19.29 16.27
CA ALA A 24 11.61 -19.51 15.63
C ALA A 24 10.92 -18.15 15.46
N PRO A 25 10.24 -17.88 14.34
CA PRO A 25 9.55 -16.62 14.12
C PRO A 25 8.71 -16.29 15.35
N GLN A 26 9.05 -15.21 16.04
CA GLN A 26 8.39 -14.83 17.27
C GLN A 26 6.91 -14.64 16.94
N ALA A 27 6.04 -15.37 17.64
CA ALA A 27 4.60 -15.30 17.39
C ALA A 27 4.15 -13.85 17.55
N LYS A 28 3.55 -13.29 16.50
CA LYS A 28 3.07 -11.90 16.51
C LYS A 28 1.90 -11.80 17.50
N PRO A 29 1.77 -10.69 18.25
CA PRO A 29 0.59 -10.44 19.06
C PRO A 29 -0.70 -10.62 18.24
N PRO A 30 -1.81 -11.13 18.82
CA PRO A 30 -3.04 -11.41 18.07
C PRO A 30 -3.55 -10.22 17.25
N GLY A 31 -3.40 -9.01 17.77
CA GLY A 31 -3.80 -7.78 17.09
C GLY A 31 -2.84 -7.31 16.00
N PHE A 32 -1.59 -7.78 15.94
CA PHE A 32 -0.54 -7.15 15.10
C PHE A 32 -1.01 -6.89 13.66
N GLY A 33 -1.19 -5.61 13.33
CA GLY A 33 -1.67 -5.15 12.01
C GLY A 33 -3.20 -5.13 11.78
N SER A 34 -4.00 -5.38 12.81
CA SER A 34 -5.47 -5.25 12.86
C SER A 34 -5.83 -3.91 13.49
N LEU A 35 -7.04 -3.40 13.18
CA LEU A 35 -7.60 -2.22 13.85
C LEU A 35 -7.56 -2.33 15.39
N ALA A 36 -7.65 -3.54 15.93
CA ALA A 36 -7.60 -3.80 17.37
C ALA A 36 -6.24 -3.50 18.02
N ASP A 37 -5.17 -3.44 17.22
CA ASP A 37 -3.78 -3.21 17.67
C ASP A 37 -3.36 -1.74 17.56
N TYR A 38 -4.26 -0.86 17.09
CA TYR A 38 -3.97 0.57 17.11
C TYR A 38 -3.91 1.06 18.57
N PRO A 39 -2.73 1.45 19.08
CA PRO A 39 -2.54 1.69 20.50
C PRO A 39 -2.76 3.18 20.80
N VAL A 40 -4.00 3.69 20.81
CA VAL A 40 -4.24 5.10 21.19
C VAL A 40 -5.54 5.27 22.00
N PRO A 41 -5.54 6.13 23.05
CA PRO A 41 -6.73 6.45 23.84
C PRO A 41 -7.85 7.02 22.98
N VAL A 42 -9.08 6.69 23.35
CA VAL A 42 -10.30 7.25 22.74
C VAL A 42 -10.22 8.79 22.68
N GLY A 43 -10.24 9.36 21.47
CA GLY A 43 -10.87 10.68 21.26
C GLY A 43 -10.05 11.88 20.78
N SER A 44 -9.26 11.79 19.69
CA SER A 44 -8.81 13.03 19.00
C SER A 44 -9.09 13.08 17.49
N GLY A 45 -9.21 11.95 16.80
CA GLY A 45 -9.65 11.95 15.39
C GLY A 45 -8.73 12.75 14.46
N GLY A 46 -7.41 12.60 14.63
CA GLY A 46 -6.39 13.44 14.00
C GLY A 46 -5.54 12.75 12.92
N GLY A 47 -4.36 13.34 12.66
CA GLY A 47 -3.41 12.87 11.65
C GLY A 47 -2.89 11.43 11.86
N PRO A 48 -2.55 10.99 13.09
CA PRO A 48 -2.08 9.62 13.34
C PRO A 48 -3.11 8.55 13.00
N GLU A 49 -4.39 8.78 13.28
CA GLU A 49 -5.48 7.85 12.99
C GLU A 49 -5.70 7.75 11.46
N LEU A 50 -5.62 8.89 10.77
CA LEU A 50 -5.69 8.95 9.31
C LEU A 50 -4.55 8.18 8.65
N GLU A 51 -3.31 8.37 9.14
CA GLU A 51 -2.13 7.66 8.67
C GLU A 51 -2.24 6.16 8.93
N TYR A 52 -2.77 5.77 10.08
CA TYR A 52 -3.02 4.37 10.38
C TYR A 52 -4.04 3.75 9.42
N CYS A 53 -5.17 4.42 9.17
CA CYS A 53 -6.16 3.95 8.20
C CYS A 53 -5.59 3.83 6.79
N PHE A 54 -4.66 4.71 6.41
CA PHE A 54 -3.89 4.56 5.18
C PHE A 54 -3.06 3.27 5.18
N HIS A 55 -2.20 3.04 6.19
CA HIS A 55 -1.34 1.84 6.23
C HIS A 55 -2.15 0.54 6.28
N TYR A 56 -3.20 0.52 7.10
CA TYR A 56 -4.14 -0.58 7.24
C TYR A 56 -4.78 -0.96 5.90
N SER A 57 -5.20 0.04 5.12
CA SER A 57 -5.86 -0.18 3.82
C SER A 57 -4.88 -0.40 2.67
N LYS A 58 -3.69 0.24 2.71
CA LYS A 58 -2.63 0.11 1.71
C LYS A 58 -2.14 -1.33 1.60
N ARG A 59 -2.02 -2.05 2.72
CA ARG A 59 -1.58 -3.45 2.73
C ARG A 59 -2.48 -4.32 1.83
N LEU A 60 -3.79 -4.18 1.99
CA LEU A 60 -4.77 -4.90 1.19
C LEU A 60 -4.78 -4.42 -0.28
N TRP A 61 -4.69 -3.10 -0.48
CA TRP A 61 -4.58 -2.51 -1.82
C TRP A 61 -3.39 -3.09 -2.61
N GLU A 62 -2.24 -3.22 -1.97
CA GLU A 62 -1.03 -3.78 -2.57
C GLU A 62 -1.24 -5.25 -2.96
N LEU A 63 -1.71 -6.09 -2.04
CA LEU A 63 -1.97 -7.51 -2.28
C LEU A 63 -2.97 -7.73 -3.41
N THR A 64 -4.08 -6.98 -3.40
CA THR A 64 -5.13 -7.10 -4.42
C THR A 64 -4.71 -6.52 -5.78
N SER A 65 -3.85 -5.50 -5.79
CA SER A 65 -3.21 -5.00 -7.02
C SER A 65 -2.32 -6.08 -7.65
N LEU A 66 -1.45 -6.71 -6.86
CA LEU A 66 -0.58 -7.78 -7.34
C LEU A 66 -1.37 -9.00 -7.84
N LEU A 67 -2.47 -9.35 -7.17
CA LEU A 67 -3.39 -10.40 -7.62
C LEU A 67 -4.04 -10.05 -8.96
N ARG A 68 -4.61 -8.85 -9.08
CA ARG A 68 -5.26 -8.37 -10.31
C ARG A 68 -4.30 -8.34 -11.50
N GLU A 69 -3.05 -8.02 -11.24
CA GLU A 69 -1.98 -7.95 -12.25
C GLU A 69 -1.32 -9.31 -12.51
N ASN A 70 -1.84 -10.39 -11.93
CA ASN A 70 -1.32 -11.75 -12.04
C ASN A 70 0.16 -11.88 -11.62
N GLN A 71 0.65 -10.98 -10.76
CA GLN A 71 2.02 -11.03 -10.24
C GLN A 71 2.16 -12.04 -9.10
N ILE A 72 1.07 -12.34 -8.40
CA ILE A 72 0.99 -13.36 -7.35
C ILE A 72 -0.29 -14.20 -7.53
N THR A 73 -0.28 -15.41 -6.97
CA THR A 73 -1.48 -16.26 -6.91
C THR A 73 -2.32 -15.94 -5.67
N ALA A 74 -3.61 -16.29 -5.69
CA ALA A 74 -4.48 -16.18 -4.52
C ALA A 74 -3.89 -16.91 -3.29
N GLN A 75 -3.33 -18.11 -3.50
CA GLN A 75 -2.66 -18.85 -2.44
C GLN A 75 -1.48 -18.05 -1.87
N LYS A 76 -0.66 -17.45 -2.74
CA LYS A 76 0.49 -16.65 -2.30
C LYS A 76 0.08 -15.43 -1.49
N ALA A 77 -1.01 -14.75 -1.86
CA ALA A 77 -1.54 -13.64 -1.07
C ALA A 77 -1.97 -14.07 0.34
N ARG A 78 -2.63 -15.24 0.46
CA ARG A 78 -3.00 -15.82 1.77
C ARG A 78 -1.78 -16.19 2.61
N ASP A 79 -0.76 -16.78 1.98
CA ASP A 79 0.47 -17.17 2.67
C ASP A 79 1.22 -15.95 3.22
N VAL A 80 1.32 -14.87 2.43
CA VAL A 80 1.93 -13.61 2.85
C VAL A 80 1.16 -13.00 4.02
N THR A 81 -0.17 -13.00 3.96
CA THR A 81 -1.05 -12.52 5.03
C THR A 81 -0.77 -13.26 6.34
N LYS A 82 -0.77 -14.60 6.30
CA LYS A 82 -0.54 -15.46 7.48
C LYS A 82 0.88 -15.32 8.05
N ALA A 83 1.88 -15.09 7.20
CA ALA A 83 3.25 -14.93 7.64
C ALA A 83 3.52 -13.56 8.29
N SER A 84 2.72 -12.54 7.97
CA SER A 84 3.06 -11.14 8.26
C SER A 84 2.23 -10.51 9.38
N LEU A 85 1.17 -11.16 9.85
CA LEU A 85 0.16 -10.54 10.70
C LEU A 85 -0.16 -11.34 11.97
N GLY A 86 -0.80 -10.70 12.95
CA GLY A 86 -1.45 -11.34 14.09
C GLY A 86 -2.76 -12.02 13.68
N SER A 87 -3.28 -12.95 14.49
CA SER A 87 -4.46 -13.76 14.14
C SER A 87 -5.71 -12.94 13.80
N GLN A 88 -5.98 -11.83 14.49
CA GLN A 88 -7.13 -10.96 14.19
C GLN A 88 -6.98 -10.26 12.84
N ALA A 89 -5.78 -9.77 12.57
CA ALA A 89 -5.46 -9.10 11.30
C ALA A 89 -5.48 -10.08 10.12
N ILE A 90 -5.08 -11.34 10.35
CA ILE A 90 -5.21 -12.41 9.36
C ILE A 90 -6.68 -12.63 9.01
N GLU A 91 -7.56 -12.72 10.00
CA GLU A 91 -9.00 -12.92 9.75
C GLU A 91 -9.60 -11.77 8.93
N GLU A 92 -9.29 -10.52 9.29
CA GLU A 92 -9.73 -9.33 8.54
C GLU A 92 -9.23 -9.34 7.09
N ASP A 93 -7.93 -9.56 6.86
CA ASP A 93 -7.34 -9.57 5.51
C ASP A 93 -7.87 -10.75 4.67
N LEU A 94 -8.09 -11.92 5.25
CA LEU A 94 -8.63 -13.07 4.52
C LEU A 94 -10.09 -12.86 4.11
N LEU A 95 -10.91 -12.21 4.95
CA LEU A 95 -12.29 -11.86 4.61
C LEU A 95 -12.34 -10.89 3.42
N ASP A 96 -11.48 -9.87 3.43
CA ASP A 96 -11.40 -8.91 2.33
C ASP A 96 -10.83 -9.55 1.04
N LEU A 97 -9.85 -10.43 1.14
CA LEU A 97 -9.32 -11.20 -0.01
C LEU A 97 -10.38 -12.14 -0.60
N ASP A 98 -11.21 -12.74 0.25
CA ASP A 98 -12.34 -13.56 -0.19
C ASP A 98 -13.41 -12.73 -0.91
N GLN A 99 -13.73 -11.55 -0.39
CA GLN A 99 -14.62 -10.59 -1.05
C GLN A 99 -14.07 -10.22 -2.43
N PHE A 100 -12.80 -9.80 -2.50
CA PHE A 100 -12.12 -9.45 -3.75
C PHE A 100 -12.13 -10.58 -4.79
N SER A 101 -12.03 -11.83 -4.34
CA SER A 101 -12.01 -13.00 -5.24
C SER A 101 -13.40 -13.35 -5.79
N ARG A 102 -14.48 -12.98 -5.09
CA ARG A 102 -15.87 -13.27 -5.47
C ARG A 102 -16.52 -12.12 -6.23
N GLU A 103 -16.12 -10.89 -5.93
CA GLU A 103 -16.73 -9.67 -6.46
C GLU A 103 -15.83 -9.04 -7.52
N SER A 104 -16.42 -8.40 -8.53
CA SER A 104 -15.67 -7.60 -9.52
C SER A 104 -15.24 -6.24 -8.97
N ILE A 105 -14.77 -6.19 -7.71
CA ILE A 105 -14.35 -4.97 -7.03
C ILE A 105 -12.90 -4.62 -7.37
N THR A 106 -12.60 -3.33 -7.57
CA THR A 106 -11.23 -2.87 -7.84
C THR A 106 -10.38 -2.82 -6.55
N PRO A 107 -9.05 -3.00 -6.62
CA PRO A 107 -8.17 -2.80 -5.47
C PRO A 107 -8.40 -1.45 -4.78
N GLU A 108 -8.62 -0.40 -5.57
CA GLU A 108 -8.86 0.96 -5.09
C GLU A 108 -10.20 1.08 -4.35
N ALA A 109 -11.26 0.46 -4.87
CA ALA A 109 -12.57 0.48 -4.23
C ALA A 109 -12.56 -0.28 -2.90
N LEU A 110 -11.95 -1.48 -2.88
CA LEU A 110 -11.83 -2.27 -1.66
C LEU A 110 -10.99 -1.55 -0.59
N ALA A 111 -9.88 -0.93 -1.00
CA ALA A 111 -9.05 -0.13 -0.12
C ALA A 111 -9.78 1.12 0.40
N GLY A 112 -10.59 1.77 -0.44
CA GLY A 112 -11.42 2.90 -0.05
C GLY A 112 -12.49 2.53 0.98
N GLU A 113 -13.15 1.38 0.79
CA GLU A 113 -14.09 0.81 1.77
C GLU A 113 -13.40 0.49 3.10
N ARG A 114 -12.25 -0.20 3.04
CA ARG A 114 -11.47 -0.54 4.23
C ARG A 114 -10.99 0.69 4.99
N PHE A 115 -10.58 1.72 4.27
CA PHE A 115 -10.19 3.01 4.83
C PHE A 115 -11.35 3.67 5.57
N MET A 116 -12.55 3.67 4.98
CA MET A 116 -13.75 4.22 5.63
C MET A 116 -14.20 3.42 6.84
N ARG A 117 -14.09 2.09 6.81
CA ARG A 117 -14.37 1.25 8.00
C ARG A 117 -13.41 1.60 9.13
N CYS A 118 -12.11 1.69 8.84
CA CYS A 118 -11.11 2.13 9.81
C CYS A 118 -11.43 3.51 10.38
N ALA A 119 -11.70 4.49 9.51
CA ALA A 119 -11.97 5.86 9.91
C ALA A 119 -13.19 5.97 10.84
N LYS A 120 -14.24 5.19 10.59
CA LYS A 120 -15.42 5.12 11.46
C LYS A 120 -15.09 4.51 12.83
N VAL A 121 -14.32 3.42 12.87
CA VAL A 121 -13.89 2.78 14.12
C VAL A 121 -13.02 3.72 14.95
N LEU A 122 -12.16 4.51 14.31
CA LEU A 122 -11.30 5.49 14.97
C LEU A 122 -11.94 6.88 15.16
N HIS A 123 -13.25 7.01 14.92
CA HIS A 123 -14.01 8.25 15.11
C HIS A 123 -13.45 9.47 14.36
N LEU A 124 -12.84 9.26 13.19
CA LEU A 124 -12.48 10.36 12.29
C LEU A 124 -13.74 11.07 11.76
N PRO A 125 -13.71 12.39 11.49
CA PRO A 125 -14.84 13.14 10.96
C PRO A 125 -15.08 12.82 9.47
N VAL A 126 -15.56 11.62 9.17
CA VAL A 126 -15.74 11.13 7.80
C VAL A 126 -17.21 11.07 7.37
N GLU A 127 -17.49 11.75 6.26
CA GLU A 127 -18.71 11.64 5.45
C GLU A 127 -18.59 10.59 4.31
N ALA A 128 -19.72 10.22 3.70
CA ALA A 128 -19.79 9.26 2.59
C ALA A 128 -18.88 9.61 1.39
N ARG A 129 -18.73 10.91 1.07
CA ARG A 129 -17.83 11.37 -0.01
C ARG A 129 -16.37 10.94 0.18
N HIS A 130 -15.92 10.75 1.42
CA HIS A 130 -14.53 10.39 1.69
C HIS A 130 -14.18 8.97 1.23
N GLN A 131 -15.16 8.09 0.99
CA GLN A 131 -14.92 6.78 0.37
C GLN A 131 -14.44 6.93 -1.08
N ALA A 132 -15.13 7.77 -1.86
CA ALA A 132 -14.76 8.02 -3.25
C ALA A 132 -13.41 8.74 -3.33
N ILE A 133 -13.16 9.66 -2.38
CA ILE A 133 -11.87 10.35 -2.25
C ILE A 133 -10.75 9.37 -1.96
N SER A 134 -10.89 8.51 -0.94
CA SER A 134 -9.86 7.54 -0.59
C SER A 134 -9.60 6.55 -1.72
N GLN A 135 -10.64 6.07 -2.40
CA GLN A 135 -10.52 5.25 -3.61
C GLN A 135 -9.71 5.97 -4.70
N SER A 136 -10.04 7.22 -5.03
CA SER A 136 -9.29 8.02 -6.00
C SER A 136 -7.81 8.15 -5.61
N CYS A 137 -7.54 8.40 -4.32
CA CYS A 137 -6.19 8.55 -3.81
C CYS A 137 -5.38 7.25 -3.79
N PHE A 138 -6.00 6.08 -3.64
CA PHE A 138 -5.34 4.81 -3.91
C PHE A 138 -5.01 4.63 -5.40
N GLY A 139 -5.82 5.19 -6.30
CA GLY A 139 -5.52 5.27 -7.73
C GLY A 139 -4.25 6.06 -8.06
N VAL A 140 -3.98 7.15 -7.31
CA VAL A 140 -2.76 7.96 -7.47
C VAL A 140 -1.49 7.15 -7.18
N LEU A 141 -1.57 6.12 -6.33
CA LEU A 141 -0.41 5.31 -5.92
C LEU A 141 0.00 4.26 -6.96
N LYS A 142 -0.78 4.05 -8.02
CA LYS A 142 -0.49 3.02 -9.04
C LYS A 142 0.82 3.28 -9.76
N VAL A 143 1.04 4.53 -10.20
CA VAL A 143 2.26 4.93 -10.90
C VAL A 143 3.50 4.73 -10.01
N PRO A 144 3.59 5.31 -8.79
CA PRO A 144 4.77 5.11 -7.96
C PRO A 144 5.00 3.63 -7.62
N ARG A 145 3.95 2.83 -7.38
CA ARG A 145 4.08 1.37 -7.16
C ARG A 145 4.66 0.66 -8.38
N TYR A 146 4.16 0.96 -9.56
CA TYR A 146 4.66 0.39 -10.81
C TYR A 146 6.13 0.75 -11.05
N VAL A 147 6.51 2.02 -10.86
CA VAL A 147 7.92 2.47 -10.98
C VAL A 147 8.80 1.76 -9.96
N TYR A 148 8.34 1.62 -8.72
CA TYR A 148 9.09 0.93 -7.69
C TYR A 148 9.32 -0.54 -8.08
N GLY A 149 8.30 -1.20 -8.65
CA GLY A 149 8.44 -2.55 -9.21
C GLY A 149 9.49 -2.64 -10.32
N LEU A 150 9.56 -1.66 -11.23
CA LEU A 150 10.61 -1.61 -12.26
C LEU A 150 12.00 -1.42 -11.66
N LYS A 151 12.12 -0.56 -10.66
CA LYS A 151 13.38 -0.35 -9.93
C LYS A 151 13.87 -1.63 -9.26
N GLU A 152 12.99 -2.35 -8.57
CA GLU A 152 13.32 -3.62 -7.92
C GLU A 152 13.71 -4.72 -8.93
N GLN A 153 13.27 -4.60 -10.19
CA GLN A 153 13.71 -5.45 -11.30
C GLN A 153 15.07 -5.04 -11.90
N GLY A 154 15.74 -4.04 -11.30
CA GLY A 154 17.03 -3.54 -11.78
C GLY A 154 16.94 -2.64 -13.00
N LYS A 155 15.76 -2.12 -13.35
CA LYS A 155 15.63 -1.15 -14.45
C LYS A 155 16.25 0.18 -14.05
N THR A 156 16.94 0.81 -14.98
CA THR A 156 17.45 2.18 -14.78
C THR A 156 16.31 3.20 -14.82
N ILE A 157 16.57 4.39 -14.31
CA ILE A 157 15.60 5.49 -14.32
C ILE A 157 15.13 5.83 -15.75
N ASP A 158 16.05 5.80 -16.72
CA ASP A 158 15.75 6.04 -18.13
C ASP A 158 14.86 4.95 -18.73
N GLN A 159 15.09 3.69 -18.36
CA GLN A 159 14.26 2.56 -18.79
C GLN A 159 12.85 2.66 -18.21
N ALA A 160 12.72 3.03 -16.93
CA ALA A 160 11.42 3.24 -16.31
C ALA A 160 10.65 4.41 -16.94
N ARG A 161 11.37 5.51 -17.24
CA ARG A 161 10.80 6.68 -17.92
C ARG A 161 10.33 6.36 -19.33
N ALA A 162 11.14 5.65 -20.12
CA ALA A 162 10.74 5.19 -21.45
C ALA A 162 9.51 4.27 -21.39
N THR A 163 9.47 3.35 -20.43
CA THR A 163 8.34 2.41 -20.23
C THR A 163 7.05 3.16 -19.90
N LEU A 164 7.11 4.13 -18.99
CA LEU A 164 5.93 4.91 -18.60
C LEU A 164 5.46 5.86 -19.69
N LEU A 165 6.36 6.53 -20.40
CA LEU A 165 5.99 7.44 -21.49
C LEU A 165 5.39 6.69 -22.68
N ALA A 166 5.84 5.46 -22.97
CA ALA A 166 5.24 4.64 -24.01
C ALA A 166 3.81 4.21 -23.68
N ALA A 167 3.49 4.07 -22.40
CA ALA A 167 2.17 3.64 -21.91
C ALA A 167 1.19 4.79 -21.65
N ASN A 168 1.62 6.06 -21.75
CA ASN A 168 0.83 7.22 -21.34
C ASN A 168 0.83 8.33 -22.39
N SER A 169 -0.19 9.20 -22.36
CA SER A 169 -0.25 10.36 -23.24
C SER A 169 0.88 11.37 -22.94
N PRO A 170 1.37 12.12 -23.95
CA PRO A 170 2.42 13.13 -23.76
C PRO A 170 2.10 14.19 -22.69
N SER A 171 0.83 14.57 -22.54
CA SER A 171 0.35 15.53 -21.52
C SER A 171 0.56 15.05 -20.08
N THR A 172 0.72 13.74 -19.85
CA THR A 172 0.99 13.16 -18.54
C THR A 172 2.49 13.17 -18.20
N GLY A 173 3.37 13.41 -19.18
CA GLY A 173 4.81 13.16 -19.09
C GLY A 173 5.55 13.96 -17.99
N ARG A 174 5.13 15.19 -17.70
CA ARG A 174 5.78 16.02 -16.67
C ARG A 174 5.49 15.51 -15.25
N ILE A 175 4.24 15.17 -14.95
CA ILE A 175 3.83 14.61 -13.65
C ILE A 175 4.47 13.24 -13.42
N LEU A 176 4.53 12.41 -14.48
CA LEU A 176 5.20 11.11 -14.42
C LEU A 176 6.70 11.26 -14.13
N GLY A 177 7.35 12.29 -14.68
CA GLY A 177 8.78 12.56 -14.46
C GLY A 177 9.14 12.71 -12.99
N SER A 178 8.44 13.61 -12.27
CA SER A 178 8.71 13.84 -10.83
C SER A 178 8.48 12.59 -9.99
N ILE A 179 7.41 11.84 -10.27
CA ILE A 179 7.12 10.58 -9.55
C ILE A 179 8.23 9.56 -9.76
N ILE A 180 8.76 9.45 -10.99
CA ILE A 180 9.87 8.55 -11.28
C ILE A 180 11.10 8.94 -10.47
N ASP A 181 11.45 10.23 -10.47
CA ASP A 181 12.64 10.73 -9.78
C ASP A 181 12.54 10.48 -8.26
N ASP A 182 11.38 10.75 -7.65
CA ASP A 182 11.13 10.48 -6.23
C ASP A 182 11.25 8.99 -5.85
N VAL A 183 10.74 8.11 -6.70
CA VAL A 183 10.83 6.65 -6.49
C VAL A 183 12.27 6.16 -6.64
N TYR A 184 13.01 6.68 -7.61
CA TYR A 184 14.42 6.31 -7.80
C TYR A 184 15.32 6.88 -6.69
N ALA A 185 14.98 8.04 -6.12
CA ALA A 185 15.66 8.61 -4.96
C ALA A 185 15.44 7.81 -3.66
N SER A 186 14.34 7.05 -3.55
CA SER A 186 14.04 6.26 -2.35
C SER A 186 15.03 5.10 -2.17
N SER A 187 15.83 5.06 -1.10
CA SER A 187 16.89 4.05 -0.92
C SER A 187 16.40 2.63 -0.60
N GLY A 188 15.10 2.45 -0.38
CA GLY A 188 14.50 1.16 -0.05
C GLY A 188 13.01 1.27 0.27
N VAL A 189 12.42 0.15 0.70
CA VAL A 189 10.97 0.01 0.89
C VAL A 189 10.40 0.99 1.92
N ASP A 190 11.13 1.32 2.98
CA ASP A 190 10.66 2.26 4.01
C ASP A 190 10.54 3.69 3.48
N GLN A 191 11.53 4.15 2.71
CA GLN A 191 11.48 5.46 2.09
C GLN A 191 10.36 5.53 1.04
N PHE A 192 10.18 4.45 0.26
CA PHE A 192 9.08 4.34 -0.68
C PHE A 192 7.70 4.31 0.01
N ASN A 193 7.59 3.64 1.16
CA ASN A 193 6.39 3.65 1.99
C ASN A 193 6.08 5.06 2.49
N GLY A 194 7.10 5.80 2.91
CA GLY A 194 6.99 7.21 3.29
C GLY A 194 6.54 8.11 2.13
N LEU A 195 7.06 7.89 0.93
CA LEU A 195 6.61 8.59 -0.29
C LEU A 195 5.14 8.31 -0.59
N SER A 196 4.77 7.02 -0.62
CA SER A 196 3.38 6.58 -0.87
C SER A 196 2.40 7.22 0.12
N ARG A 197 2.78 7.26 1.41
CA ARG A 197 2.00 7.90 2.46
C ARG A 197 1.78 9.39 2.17
N ARG A 198 2.86 10.14 1.90
CA ARG A 198 2.76 11.57 1.59
C ARG A 198 1.87 11.82 0.38
N MET A 199 2.03 11.06 -0.70
CA MET A 199 1.20 11.19 -1.90
C MET A 199 -0.29 10.95 -1.61
N PHE A 200 -0.60 9.90 -0.84
CA PHE A 200 -1.98 9.60 -0.46
C PHE A 200 -2.59 10.72 0.39
N LEU A 201 -1.90 11.13 1.46
CA LEU A 201 -2.41 12.17 2.37
C LEU A 201 -2.57 13.52 1.66
N SER A 202 -1.64 13.88 0.78
CA SER A 202 -1.76 15.09 -0.05
C SER A 202 -2.93 15.03 -1.03
N CYS A 203 -3.27 13.85 -1.56
CA CYS A 203 -4.45 13.65 -2.40
C CYS A 203 -5.76 13.77 -1.58
N VAL A 204 -5.80 13.20 -0.38
CA VAL A 204 -6.96 13.31 0.52
C VAL A 204 -7.19 14.77 0.91
N ALA A 205 -6.12 15.50 1.24
CA ALA A 205 -6.19 16.93 1.55
C ALA A 205 -6.69 17.77 0.37
N ALA A 206 -6.43 17.34 -0.87
CA ALA A 206 -6.95 17.95 -2.09
C ALA A 206 -8.35 17.48 -2.50
N GLY A 207 -9.03 16.67 -1.66
CA GLY A 207 -10.38 16.19 -1.94
C GLY A 207 -10.46 15.12 -3.04
N GLY A 208 -9.39 14.36 -3.28
CA GLY A 208 -9.38 13.26 -4.25
C GLY A 208 -9.08 13.67 -5.69
N GLY A 209 -8.78 14.94 -5.93
CA GLY A 209 -8.22 15.45 -7.18
C GLY A 209 -6.68 15.36 -7.18
N PRO A 210 -6.03 15.32 -8.36
CA PRO A 210 -4.58 15.43 -8.42
C PRO A 210 -4.17 16.77 -7.83
N ASN A 211 -3.28 16.75 -6.85
CA ASN A 211 -2.68 17.96 -6.30
C ASN A 211 -1.64 18.46 -7.32
N VAL A 212 -2.13 19.07 -8.42
CA VAL A 212 -1.32 19.76 -9.42
C VAL A 212 -1.09 21.19 -8.96
N THR A 213 -0.47 21.38 -7.79
CA THR A 213 0.05 22.69 -7.42
C THR A 213 1.07 22.60 -6.28
N GLN A 214 2.23 23.21 -6.55
CA GLN A 214 3.39 23.49 -5.67
C GLN A 214 4.31 22.26 -5.49
N GLN A 215 5.46 22.14 -6.16
CA GLN A 215 6.45 23.13 -6.61
C GLN A 215 7.11 22.72 -7.93
#